data_AF-A0A1Q4ZBD6-F1
#
_entry.id   AF-A0A1Q4ZBD6-F1
#
_cell.length_a   1.000
_cell.length_b   1.000
_cell.length_c   1.000
_cell.angle_alpha   90.00
_cell.angle_beta   90.00
_cell.angle_gamma   90.00
#
_symmetry.space_group_name_H-M   'P 1'
#
loop_
_entity.id
_entity.type
_entity.pdbx_description
1 polymer ?
#
loop_
_entity_poly.entity_id
_entity_poly.type
_entity_poly.pdbx_seq_one_letter_code
_entity_poly.pdbx_strand_id
1 'polypeptide(L)'
;MDVGKALARYLRTEGVKVTEVSSPDKATRRRRGKTDAVDAEAAARAVLGGPATIAKAGDGPVEKARMFKLAKASAIKSRTQDINQLKSILVSTDPELRESLAGLGYKNRGAASRSRRPRPPPRPPPPSTRCDCSPGASRT
;
A
#
# COMPACT_ATOMS: atom_id res chain seq x y z
N MET A 1 2.08 -7.99 -8.40
CA MET A 1 3.34 -8.53 -7.88
C MET A 1 3.43 -9.98 -8.30
N ASP A 2 4.59 -10.44 -8.75
CA ASP A 2 4.78 -11.83 -9.17
C ASP A 2 5.12 -12.68 -7.95
N VAL A 3 4.18 -13.52 -7.52
CA VAL A 3 4.31 -14.39 -6.33
C VAL A 3 5.49 -15.35 -6.49
N GLY A 4 5.77 -15.82 -7.72
CA GLY A 4 6.87 -16.74 -7.98
C GLY A 4 8.24 -16.13 -7.70
N LYS A 5 8.45 -14.85 -8.06
CA LYS A 5 9.70 -14.13 -7.75
C LYS A 5 9.88 -13.87 -6.26
N ALA A 6 8.81 -13.53 -5.56
CA ALA A 6 8.88 -13.28 -4.12
C ALA A 6 9.22 -14.56 -3.35
N LEU A 7 8.59 -15.69 -3.72
CA LEU A 7 8.86 -17.00 -3.14
C LEU A 7 10.28 -17.49 -3.45
N ALA A 8 10.73 -17.36 -4.71
CA ALA A 8 12.08 -17.73 -5.11
C ALA A 8 13.15 -16.97 -4.31
N ARG A 9 12.91 -15.69 -4.03
CA ARG A 9 13.79 -14.87 -3.18
C ARG A 9 13.82 -15.37 -1.74
N TYR A 10 12.66 -15.65 -1.15
CA TYR A 10 12.56 -16.15 0.23
C TYR A 10 13.27 -17.51 0.39
N LEU A 11 13.04 -18.44 -0.55
CA LEU A 11 13.70 -19.74 -0.52
C LEU A 11 15.23 -19.63 -0.66
N ARG A 12 15.73 -18.72 -1.50
CA ARG A 12 17.18 -18.44 -1.57
C ARG A 12 17.74 -17.88 -0.26
N THR A 13 17.01 -17.03 0.46
CA THR A 13 17.47 -16.52 1.76
C THR A 13 17.55 -17.60 2.83
N GLU A 14 16.74 -18.65 2.71
CA GLU A 14 16.81 -19.85 3.57
C GLU A 14 17.86 -20.87 3.08
N GLY A 15 18.72 -20.50 2.13
CA GLY A 15 19.76 -21.38 1.59
C GLY A 15 19.29 -22.44 0.60
N VAL A 16 18.01 -22.40 0.18
CA VAL A 16 17.47 -23.33 -0.82
C VAL A 16 17.92 -22.93 -2.21
N LYS A 17 18.49 -23.88 -2.95
CA LYS A 17 18.89 -23.67 -4.36
C LYS A 17 17.64 -23.57 -5.24
N VAL A 18 17.31 -22.36 -5.69
CA VAL A 18 16.16 -22.11 -6.57
C VAL A 18 16.61 -21.71 -7.97
N THR A 19 16.27 -22.55 -8.96
CA THR A 19 16.51 -22.28 -10.39
C THR A 19 15.23 -21.73 -11.02
N GLU A 20 15.25 -20.45 -11.40
CA GLU A 20 14.18 -19.87 -12.22
C GLU A 20 14.44 -20.22 -13.69
N VAL A 21 13.53 -20.99 -14.29
CA VAL A 21 13.55 -21.31 -15.72
C VAL A 21 12.75 -20.25 -16.46
N SER A 22 13.35 -19.60 -17.47
CA SER A 22 12.60 -18.70 -18.35
C SER A 22 11.52 -19.47 -19.10
N SER A 23 10.27 -19.01 -19.02
CA SER A 23 9.18 -19.64 -19.77
C SER A 23 9.50 -19.61 -21.28
N PRO A 24 9.31 -20.72 -22.00
CA PRO A 24 9.55 -20.76 -23.43
C PRO A 24 8.63 -19.79 -24.18
N ASP A 25 9.06 -19.41 -25.38
CA ASP A 25 8.48 -18.35 -26.20
C ASP A 25 6.95 -18.42 -26.31
N LYS A 26 6.30 -17.24 -26.30
CA LYS A 26 4.84 -17.08 -26.26
C LYS A 26 4.14 -17.76 -27.44
N ALA A 27 4.86 -17.99 -28.55
CA ALA A 27 4.38 -18.73 -29.72
C ALA A 27 4.10 -20.21 -29.40
N THR A 28 4.99 -20.87 -28.65
CA THR A 28 4.85 -22.27 -28.20
C THR A 28 3.67 -22.45 -27.23
N ARG A 29 3.44 -21.45 -26.37
CA ARG A 29 2.35 -21.42 -25.38
C ARG A 29 0.94 -21.42 -26.00
N ARG A 30 0.77 -20.84 -27.19
CA ARG A 30 -0.54 -20.82 -27.88
C ARG A 30 -0.97 -22.19 -28.41
N ARG A 31 -0.03 -23.11 -28.65
CA ARG A 31 -0.30 -24.41 -29.29
C ARG A 31 -0.61 -25.57 -28.34
N ARG A 32 -0.16 -25.51 -27.08
CA ARG A 32 -0.19 -26.67 -26.16
C ARG A 32 -1.22 -26.60 -25.03
N GLY A 33 -1.98 -25.52 -24.94
CA GLY A 33 -2.89 -25.31 -23.81
C GLY A 33 -2.14 -24.89 -22.55
N LYS A 34 -2.81 -24.10 -21.72
CA LYS A 34 -2.21 -23.54 -20.51
C LYS A 34 -2.49 -24.48 -19.34
N THR A 35 -1.58 -25.41 -19.08
CA THR A 35 -1.68 -26.32 -17.94
C THR A 35 -0.37 -26.29 -17.16
N ASP A 36 -0.43 -26.01 -15.85
CA ASP A 36 0.76 -25.86 -14.99
C ASP A 36 1.64 -27.12 -14.97
N ALA A 37 1.05 -28.31 -15.19
CA ALA A 37 1.76 -29.58 -15.30
C ALA A 37 2.73 -29.63 -16.50
N VAL A 38 2.31 -29.06 -17.64
CA VAL A 38 3.14 -29.01 -18.87
C VAL A 38 4.30 -28.04 -18.68
N ASP A 39 4.06 -26.90 -18.00
CA ASP A 39 5.11 -25.94 -17.66
C ASP A 39 6.10 -26.53 -16.63
N ALA A 40 5.62 -27.31 -15.65
CA ALA A 40 6.48 -27.99 -14.67
C ALA A 40 7.39 -29.06 -15.32
N GLU A 41 6.85 -29.90 -16.21
CA GLU A 41 7.64 -30.88 -16.96
C GLU A 41 8.65 -30.19 -17.88
N ALA A 42 8.24 -29.13 -18.58
CA ALA A 42 9.13 -28.35 -19.43
C ALA A 42 10.27 -27.71 -18.62
N ALA A 43 9.98 -27.18 -17.43
CA ALA A 43 10.98 -26.64 -16.53
C ALA A 43 11.94 -27.73 -16.02
N ALA A 44 11.43 -28.89 -15.61
CA ALA A 44 12.26 -30.03 -15.19
C ALA A 44 13.17 -30.52 -16.32
N ARG A 45 12.62 -30.66 -17.53
CA ARG A 45 13.38 -31.07 -18.72
C ARG A 45 14.43 -30.02 -19.11
N ALA A 46 14.15 -28.74 -18.96
CA ALA A 46 15.13 -27.67 -19.20
C ALA A 46 16.29 -27.70 -18.18
N VAL A 47 15.99 -27.98 -16.91
CA VAL A 47 17.01 -28.14 -15.85
C VAL A 47 17.89 -29.36 -16.09
N LEU A 48 17.29 -30.48 -16.53
CA LEU A 48 18.01 -31.75 -16.75
C LEU A 48 18.77 -31.79 -18.10
N GLY A 49 18.22 -31.18 -19.15
CA GLY A 49 18.70 -31.32 -20.52
C GLY A 49 19.67 -30.24 -21.00
N GLY A 50 19.93 -29.20 -20.20
CA GLY A 50 20.90 -28.13 -20.50
C GLY A 50 20.68 -27.45 -21.85
N PRO A 51 19.81 -26.42 -21.92
CA PRO A 51 20.25 -25.06 -21.59
C PRO A 51 19.10 -24.27 -20.94
N ALA A 52 18.81 -24.55 -19.66
CA ALA A 52 17.97 -23.62 -18.90
C ALA A 52 18.71 -22.28 -18.80
N THR A 53 18.20 -21.26 -19.51
CA THR A 53 18.68 -19.89 -19.28
C THR A 53 18.24 -19.52 -17.88
N ILE A 54 19.18 -19.58 -16.92
CA ILE A 54 18.93 -19.19 -15.54
C ILE A 54 18.44 -17.74 -15.61
N ALA A 55 17.19 -17.50 -15.22
CA ALA A 55 16.64 -16.16 -15.24
C ALA A 55 17.51 -15.29 -14.32
N LYS A 56 18.00 -14.16 -14.84
CA LYS A 56 18.81 -13.24 -14.07
C LYS A 56 18.00 -12.79 -12.86
N ALA A 57 18.47 -13.15 -11.67
CA ALA A 57 17.79 -12.84 -10.43
C ALA A 57 17.52 -11.33 -10.37
N GLY A 58 16.25 -10.97 -10.15
CA GLY A 58 15.76 -9.59 -10.13
C GLY A 58 16.12 -8.85 -8.84
N ASP A 59 17.17 -9.25 -8.15
CA ASP A 59 17.58 -8.83 -6.81
C ASP A 59 18.91 -8.03 -6.82
N GLY A 60 19.47 -7.79 -8.01
CA GLY A 60 20.70 -7.01 -8.18
C GLY A 60 20.57 -5.51 -7.86
N PRO A 61 21.70 -4.79 -7.80
CA PRO A 61 21.75 -3.34 -7.51
C PRO A 61 20.83 -2.48 -8.39
N VAL A 62 20.60 -2.91 -9.64
CA VAL A 62 19.70 -2.22 -10.59
C VAL A 62 18.25 -2.23 -10.12
N GLU A 63 17.76 -3.36 -9.58
CA GLU A 63 16.39 -3.42 -9.08
C GLU A 63 16.23 -2.58 -7.81
N LYS A 64 17.24 -2.59 -6.93
CA LYS A 64 17.26 -1.74 -5.74
C LYS A 64 17.19 -0.25 -6.12
N ALA A 65 17.97 0.16 -7.12
CA ALA A 65 17.94 1.53 -7.65
C ALA A 65 16.59 1.88 -8.30
N ARG A 66 15.98 0.94 -9.03
CA ARG A 66 14.63 1.11 -9.61
C ARG A 66 13.59 1.32 -8.50
N MET A 67 13.62 0.50 -7.45
CA MET A 67 12.70 0.60 -6.31
C MET A 67 12.86 1.94 -5.58
N PHE A 68 14.10 2.40 -5.37
CA PHE A 68 14.35 3.71 -4.77
C PHE A 68 13.81 4.87 -5.64
N LYS A 69 14.03 4.81 -6.97
CA LYS A 69 13.47 5.80 -7.91
C LYS A 69 11.95 5.83 -7.87
N LEU A 70 11.32 4.66 -7.84
CA LEU A 70 9.87 4.53 -7.74
C LEU A 70 9.34 5.13 -6.43
N ALA A 71 9.95 4.80 -5.29
CA ALA A 71 9.59 5.34 -4.00
C ALA A 71 9.72 6.87 -3.98
N LYS A 72 10.85 7.41 -4.45
CA LYS A 72 11.07 8.87 -4.54
C LYS A 72 10.01 9.56 -5.41
N ALA A 73 9.71 9.02 -6.59
CA ALA A 73 8.70 9.58 -7.47
C ALA A 73 7.30 9.59 -6.81
N SER A 74 6.94 8.50 -6.13
CA SER A 74 5.67 8.41 -5.39
C SER A 74 5.58 9.44 -4.26
N ALA A 75 6.66 9.63 -3.50
CA ALA A 75 6.72 10.61 -2.42
C ALA A 75 6.60 12.05 -2.93
N ILE A 76 7.26 12.38 -4.04
CA ILE A 76 7.17 13.70 -4.68
C ILE A 76 5.73 13.97 -5.16
N LYS A 77 5.09 12.96 -5.76
CA LYS A 77 3.70 13.07 -6.22
C LYS A 77 2.74 13.30 -5.06
N SER A 78 2.86 12.50 -3.99
CA SER A 78 2.06 12.67 -2.77
C SER A 78 2.25 14.06 -2.17
N ARG A 79 3.49 14.51 -2.01
CA ARG A 79 3.79 15.86 -1.49
C ARG A 79 3.13 16.96 -2.32
N THR A 80 3.19 16.84 -3.65
CA THR A 80 2.57 17.80 -4.55
C THR A 80 1.05 17.80 -4.41
N GLN A 81 0.45 16.61 -4.31
CA GLN A 81 -0.98 16.44 -4.08
C GLN A 81 -1.41 17.06 -2.76
N ASP A 82 -0.71 16.79 -1.67
CA ASP A 82 -1.02 17.33 -0.33
C ASP A 82 -0.94 18.86 -0.32
N ILE A 83 0.09 19.44 -0.95
CA ILE A 83 0.22 20.89 -1.09
C ILE A 83 -0.97 21.47 -1.87
N ASN A 84 -1.38 20.83 -2.95
CA ASN A 84 -2.51 21.30 -3.76
C ASN A 84 -3.84 21.16 -3.02
N GLN A 85 -4.02 20.10 -2.23
CA GLN A 85 -5.18 19.93 -1.36
C GLN A 85 -5.23 21.04 -0.29
N LEU A 86 -4.10 21.31 0.38
CA LEU A 86 -4.02 22.41 1.35
C LEU A 86 -4.32 23.77 0.71
N LYS A 87 -3.81 24.02 -0.50
CA LYS A 87 -4.15 25.24 -1.26
C LYS A 87 -5.64 25.33 -1.55
N SER A 88 -6.25 24.25 -2.00
CA SER A 88 -7.68 24.20 -2.31
C SER A 88 -8.53 24.51 -1.07
N ILE A 89 -8.20 23.91 0.07
CA ILE A 89 -8.88 24.17 1.34
C ILE A 89 -8.78 25.66 1.70
N LEU A 90 -7.56 26.23 1.66
CA LEU A 90 -7.34 27.64 1.99
C LEU A 90 -8.10 28.61 1.06
N VAL A 91 -8.21 28.28 -0.23
CA VAL A 91 -9.01 29.08 -1.17
C VAL A 91 -10.50 28.98 -0.83
N SER A 92 -11.00 27.81 -0.42
CA SER A 92 -12.41 27.65 -0.02
C SER A 92 -12.75 28.14 1.39
N THR A 93 -11.76 28.54 2.20
CA THR A 93 -12.01 28.96 3.59
C THR A 93 -12.33 30.45 3.70
N ASP A 94 -13.07 30.79 4.76
CA ASP A 94 -13.50 32.13 5.17
C ASP A 94 -12.41 33.21 4.99
N PRO A 95 -12.73 34.39 4.42
CA PRO A 95 -11.79 35.50 4.25
C PRO A 95 -10.99 35.86 5.51
N GLU A 96 -11.58 35.80 6.70
CA GLU A 96 -10.86 36.09 7.96
C GLU A 96 -9.72 35.09 8.23
N LEU A 97 -9.96 33.81 7.93
CA LEU A 97 -8.93 32.77 8.08
C LEU A 97 -7.85 32.91 7.02
N ARG A 98 -8.23 33.29 5.79
CA ARG A 98 -7.29 33.51 4.68
C ARG A 98 -6.31 34.64 4.98
N GLU A 99 -6.79 35.76 5.51
CA GLU A 99 -5.96 36.90 5.91
C GLU A 99 -5.01 36.53 7.06
N SER A 100 -5.49 35.79 8.06
CA SER A 100 -4.65 35.33 9.19
C SER A 100 -3.49 34.41 8.77
N LEU A 101 -3.59 33.78 7.59
CA LEU A 101 -2.58 32.85 7.05
C LEU A 101 -1.73 33.45 5.92
N ALA A 102 -2.11 34.63 5.40
CA ALA A 102 -1.42 35.30 4.31
C ALA A 102 0.00 35.77 4.71
N GLY A 103 0.19 36.20 5.96
CA GLY A 103 1.49 36.65 6.50
C GLY A 103 2.48 35.53 6.82
N LEU A 104 2.03 34.27 6.88
CA LEU A 104 2.91 33.12 7.11
C LEU A 104 3.37 32.58 5.75
N GLY A 105 4.59 32.92 5.36
CA GLY A 105 5.21 32.38 4.15
C GLY A 105 5.08 30.85 4.09
N TYR A 106 4.84 30.31 2.89
CA TYR A 106 4.45 28.91 2.65
C TYR A 106 5.29 27.84 3.36
N LYS A 107 6.55 28.15 3.72
CA LYS A 107 7.47 27.28 4.45
C LYS A 107 7.09 27.06 5.94
N ASN A 108 6.31 27.95 6.55
CA ASN A 108 6.08 27.98 8.01
C ASN A 108 4.64 27.59 8.44
N ARG A 109 3.75 27.20 7.51
CA ARG A 109 2.33 26.96 7.84
C ARG A 109 2.02 25.64 8.55
N GLY A 110 2.91 24.64 8.49
CA GLY A 110 2.75 23.38 9.25
C GLY A 110 2.89 23.53 10.77
N ALA A 111 3.37 24.68 11.25
CA ALA A 111 3.41 25.00 12.68
C ALA A 111 2.08 25.57 13.18
N ALA A 112 1.37 26.37 12.36
CA ALA A 112 0.12 27.04 12.75
C ALA A 112 -1.09 26.10 12.83
N SER A 113 -1.11 24.98 12.09
CA SER A 113 -2.21 24.01 12.14
C SER A 113 -2.23 23.19 13.44
N ARG A 114 -1.10 23.07 14.15
CA ARG A 114 -1.01 22.32 15.41
C ARG A 114 -1.72 23.00 16.58
N SER A 115 -1.84 24.33 16.56
CA SER A 115 -2.47 25.11 17.63
C SER A 115 -3.99 25.28 17.48
N ARG A 116 -4.58 24.87 16.35
CA ARG A 116 -6.01 25.05 16.05
C ARG A 116 -6.70 23.71 15.81
N ARG A 117 -6.62 22.80 16.78
CA ARG A 117 -7.47 21.59 16.76
C ARG A 117 -8.94 22.01 16.99
N PRO A 118 -9.88 21.55 16.15
CA PRO A 118 -11.29 21.78 16.40
C PRO A 118 -11.69 21.16 17.75
N ARG A 119 -12.47 21.90 18.55
CA ARG A 119 -12.96 21.42 19.84
C ARG A 119 -13.83 20.18 19.61
N PRO A 120 -13.71 19.13 20.43
CA PRO A 120 -14.58 17.97 20.32
C PRO A 120 -16.04 18.40 20.56
N PRO A 121 -17.00 17.77 19.86
CA PRO A 121 -18.42 18.09 20.05
C PRO A 121 -18.83 17.83 21.51
N PRO A 122 -19.79 18.60 22.06
CA PRO A 122 -20.28 18.39 23.41
C PRO A 122 -20.84 16.98 23.55
N ARG A 123 -20.53 16.31 24.66
CA ARG A 123 -21.02 14.96 24.93
C ARG A 123 -22.55 14.99 25.06
N PRO A 124 -23.27 13.98 24.53
CA PRO A 124 -24.70 13.88 24.73
C PRO A 124 -25.04 13.67 26.22
N PRO A 125 -26.18 14.18 26.70
CA PRO A 125 -26.61 13.98 28.08
C PRO A 125 -26.83 12.49 28.36
N PRO A 126 -26.63 12.03 29.61
CA PRO A 126 -26.85 10.64 29.97
C PRO A 126 -28.33 10.26 29.76
N PRO A 127 -28.62 8.99 29.41
CA PRO A 127 -29.99 8.54 29.23
C PRO A 127 -30.75 8.70 30.55
N SER A 128 -31.93 9.30 30.49
CA SER A 128 -32.87 9.30 31.61
C SER A 128 -33.24 7.85 31.91
N THR A 129 -32.78 7.32 33.05
CA THR A 129 -33.24 6.05 33.57
C THR A 129 -34.76 6.16 33.77
N ARG A 130 -35.53 5.51 32.90
CA ARG A 130 -36.92 5.17 33.25
C ARG A 130 -36.82 4.23 34.44
N CYS A 131 -37.37 4.66 35.58
CA CYS A 131 -37.58 3.78 36.71
C CYS A 131 -38.64 2.75 36.28
N ASP A 132 -38.21 1.54 35.94
CA ASP A 132 -39.09 0.39 35.80
C ASP A 132 -39.61 0.02 37.19
N CYS A 133 -40.75 0.59 37.59
CA CYS A 133 -41.55 0.03 38.68
C CYS A 133 -42.14 -1.30 38.19
N SER A 134 -41.58 -2.41 38.63
CA SER A 134 -42.20 -3.73 38.46
C SER A 134 -43.42 -3.85 39.38
N PRO A 135 -44.60 -4.27 38.88
CA PRO A 135 -45.73 -4.60 39.74
C PRO A 135 -45.74 -6.10 40.06
N GLY A 136 -45.89 -6.42 41.34
CA GLY A 136 -46.16 -7.77 41.84
C GLY A 136 -44.93 -8.45 42.43
N ALA A 137 -45.02 -9.31 43.42
CA ALA A 137 -46.14 -9.84 44.18
C ALA A 137 -45.52 -10.60 45.37
N SER A 138 -46.16 -10.64 46.53
CA SER A 138 -46.37 -11.88 47.27
C SER A 138 -47.18 -11.62 48.54
N ARG A 139 -47.95 -12.66 48.87
CA ARG A 139 -49.02 -12.78 49.85
C ARG A 139 -48.45 -13.04 51.25
N THR A 140 -49.41 -13.14 52.18
CA THR A 140 -49.41 -13.66 53.56
C THR A 140 -48.89 -12.74 54.64
#